data_AF-A0A535V2Z7-F1
#
_entry.id   AF-A0A535V2Z7-F1
#
_cell.length_a   1.000
_cell.length_b   1.000
_cell.length_c   1.000
_cell.angle_alpha   90.00
_cell.angle_beta   90.00
_cell.angle_gamma   90.00
#
_symmetry.space_group_name_H-M   'P 1'
#
loop_
_entity.id
_entity.type
_entity.pdbx_description
1 polymer ?
#
loop_
_entity_poly.entity_id
_entity_poly.type
_entity_poly.pdbx_seq_one_letter_code
_entity_poly.pdbx_strand_id
1 'polypeptide(L)'
;GVAAILGNIQNPSTPTTSSVDGVPCWSINGTLDAKYLVSISGGGAPAGSTLKGTTCIGKSDNLPYLIRMSGIAAQNDSTNTVRNFKLSKFGESVTITAPIS
;
A
#
# COMPACT_ATOMS: atom_id res chain seq x y z
N GLY A 1 0.78 -0.19 -10.85
CA GLY A 1 1.03 -1.14 -9.75
C GLY A 1 0.67 -0.52 -8.42
N VAL A 2 0.75 -1.27 -7.31
CA VAL A 2 0.29 -0.79 -5.99
C VAL A 2 0.94 0.53 -5.52
N ALA A 3 2.20 0.78 -5.90
CA ALA A 3 2.88 2.04 -5.58
C ALA A 3 2.22 3.29 -6.21
N ALA A 4 1.49 3.15 -7.32
CA ALA A 4 0.80 4.28 -7.97
C ALA A 4 -0.32 4.87 -7.09
N ILE A 5 -0.81 4.11 -6.11
CA ILE A 5 -1.83 4.55 -5.16
C ILE A 5 -1.31 5.71 -4.30
N LEU A 6 0.00 5.80 -4.06
CA LEU A 6 0.60 6.79 -3.17
C LEU A 6 0.32 8.23 -3.62
N GLY A 7 0.22 8.48 -4.93
CA GLY A 7 -0.14 9.78 -5.48
C GLY A 7 -1.59 10.21 -5.18
N ASN A 8 -2.43 9.30 -4.67
CA ASN A 8 -3.83 9.55 -4.34
C ASN A 8 -4.09 9.58 -2.82
N ILE A 9 -3.04 9.50 -1.99
CA ILE A 9 -3.17 9.66 -0.54
C ILE A 9 -3.59 11.10 -0.22
N GLN A 10 -4.65 11.22 0.57
CA GLN A 10 -5.20 12.48 1.03
C GLN A 10 -4.77 12.76 2.47
N ASN A 11 -4.60 14.04 2.78
CA ASN A 11 -4.23 14.51 4.12
C ASN A 11 -3.01 13.79 4.70
N PRO A 12 -1.87 13.76 3.96
CA PRO A 12 -0.66 13.11 4.47
C PRO A 12 -0.21 13.77 5.77
N SER A 13 0.10 12.96 6.78
CA SER A 13 0.65 13.44 8.04
C SER A 13 2.08 13.95 7.86
N THR A 14 2.57 14.70 8.85
CA THR A 14 4.01 14.94 8.99
C THR A 14 4.75 13.59 9.04
N PRO A 15 5.85 13.42 8.27
CA PRO A 15 6.65 12.21 8.33
C PRO A 15 7.23 11.95 9.72
N THR A 16 7.22 10.69 10.14
CA THR A 16 7.83 10.23 11.39
C THR A 16 8.88 9.15 11.11
N THR A 17 9.86 8.99 12.00
CA THR A 17 10.88 7.95 11.83
C THR A 17 10.30 6.57 12.12
N SER A 18 10.55 5.60 11.24
CA SER A 18 10.23 4.19 11.44
C SER A 18 11.22 3.29 10.70
N SER A 19 10.94 1.99 10.67
CA SER A 19 11.66 1.02 9.85
C SER A 19 10.75 -0.14 9.44
N VAL A 20 11.04 -0.75 8.30
CA VAL A 20 10.43 -2.00 7.83
C VAL A 20 11.56 -2.94 7.45
N ASP A 21 11.61 -4.13 8.07
CA ASP A 21 12.69 -5.11 7.88
C ASP A 21 14.11 -4.55 8.03
N GLY A 22 14.29 -3.66 9.00
CA GLY A 22 15.59 -3.02 9.22
C GLY A 22 15.93 -1.90 8.23
N VAL A 23 15.10 -1.64 7.21
CA VAL A 23 15.26 -0.48 6.32
C VAL A 23 14.69 0.77 6.99
N PRO A 24 15.49 1.81 7.28
CA PRO A 24 15.00 3.06 7.85
C PRO A 24 14.09 3.80 6.87
N CYS A 25 12.93 4.25 7.35
CA CYS A 25 11.95 4.95 6.52
C CYS A 25 11.26 6.11 7.21
N TRP A 26 10.62 6.93 6.38
CA TRP A 26 9.60 7.91 6.75
C TRP A 26 8.24 7.23 6.76
N SER A 27 7.63 7.15 7.94
CA SER A 27 6.24 6.71 8.11
C SER A 27 5.31 7.91 7.94
N ILE A 28 4.36 7.78 7.02
CA ILE A 28 3.39 8.82 6.66
C ILE A 28 2.01 8.19 6.69
N ASN A 29 1.10 8.78 7.46
CA ASN A 29 -0.30 8.37 7.50
C ASN A 29 -1.15 9.23 6.55
N GLY A 30 -2.30 8.73 6.14
CA GLY A 30 -3.27 9.49 5.37
C GLY A 30 -4.54 8.69 5.12
N THR A 31 -5.38 9.18 4.23
CA THR A 31 -6.60 8.49 3.79
C THR A 31 -6.60 8.24 2.30
N LEU A 32 -7.32 7.23 1.85
CA LEU A 32 -7.43 6.87 0.44
C LEU A 32 -8.88 6.52 0.11
N ASP A 33 -9.41 7.09 -0.96
CA ASP A 33 -10.68 6.65 -1.53
C ASP A 33 -10.53 5.22 -2.08
N ALA A 34 -11.40 4.31 -1.65
CA ALA A 34 -11.34 2.90 -2.02
C ALA A 34 -11.40 2.66 -3.53
N LYS A 35 -11.92 3.61 -4.32
CA LYS A 35 -11.91 3.52 -5.80
C LYS A 35 -10.51 3.32 -6.38
N TYR A 36 -9.47 3.83 -5.72
CA TYR A 36 -8.09 3.69 -6.18
C TYR A 36 -7.50 2.30 -5.92
N LEU A 37 -8.20 1.43 -5.19
CA LEU A 37 -7.82 0.04 -4.96
C LEU A 37 -8.57 -0.99 -5.81
N VAL A 38 -9.58 -0.58 -6.58
CA VAL A 38 -10.50 -1.51 -7.26
C VAL A 38 -9.79 -2.56 -8.11
N SER A 39 -8.74 -2.18 -8.83
CA SER A 39 -7.96 -3.09 -9.68
C SER A 39 -7.09 -4.09 -8.90
N ILE A 40 -6.91 -3.89 -7.60
CA ILE A 40 -6.04 -4.72 -6.73
C ILE A 40 -6.89 -5.50 -5.71
N SER A 41 -8.00 -4.93 -5.23
CA SER A 41 -8.86 -5.54 -4.23
C SER A 41 -9.91 -6.48 -4.80
N GLY A 42 -10.07 -6.55 -6.13
CA GLY A 42 -11.17 -7.26 -6.79
C GLY A 42 -12.45 -6.43 -6.92
N GLY A 43 -12.44 -5.16 -6.48
CA GLY A 43 -13.55 -4.22 -6.60
C GLY A 43 -14.71 -4.44 -5.63
N GLY A 44 -15.82 -3.72 -5.85
CA GLY A 44 -17.04 -3.87 -5.06
C GLY A 44 -17.06 -3.16 -3.71
N ALA A 45 -16.13 -2.23 -3.44
CA ALA A 45 -16.25 -1.34 -2.29
C ALA A 45 -17.52 -0.45 -2.44
N PRO A 46 -18.30 -0.23 -1.37
CA PRO A 46 -19.39 0.74 -1.38
C PRO A 46 -18.91 2.13 -1.80
N ALA A 47 -19.72 2.87 -2.55
CA ALA A 47 -19.38 4.23 -2.98
C ALA A 47 -19.06 5.14 -1.78
N GLY A 48 -18.00 5.95 -1.89
CA GLY A 48 -17.53 6.83 -0.81
C GLY A 48 -16.73 6.14 0.29
N SER A 49 -16.47 4.82 0.18
CA SER A 49 -15.62 4.12 1.13
C SER A 49 -14.23 4.74 1.18
N THR A 50 -13.77 5.03 2.41
CA THR A 50 -12.46 5.62 2.67
C THR A 50 -11.64 4.67 3.52
N LEU A 51 -10.37 4.53 3.17
CA LEU A 51 -9.39 3.69 3.83
C LEU A 51 -8.43 4.57 4.61
N LYS A 52 -7.99 4.10 5.78
CA LYS A 52 -6.83 4.67 6.48
C LYS A 52 -5.58 4.02 5.93
N GLY A 53 -4.58 4.81 5.57
CA GLY A 53 -3.33 4.36 5.00
C GLY A 53 -2.14 4.74 5.87
N THR A 54 -1.14 3.86 5.91
CA THR A 54 0.22 4.15 6.39
C THR A 54 1.19 3.70 5.30
N THR A 55 2.10 4.58 4.90
CA THR A 55 3.19 4.26 3.99
C THR A 55 4.54 4.44 4.68
N CYS A 56 5.52 3.62 4.31
CA CYS A 56 6.91 3.69 4.75
C CYS A 56 7.78 3.91 3.52
N ILE A 57 8.32 5.13 3.40
CA ILE A 57 9.16 5.56 2.27
C ILE A 57 10.62 5.59 2.72
N GLY A 58 11.50 4.87 2.03
CA GLY A 58 12.90 4.73 2.42
C GLY A 58 13.60 6.08 2.55
N LYS A 59 14.36 6.27 3.64
CA LYS A 59 15.05 7.56 3.89
C LYS A 59 16.19 7.82 2.91
N SER A 60 16.80 6.76 2.38
CA SER A 60 17.98 6.84 1.51
C SER A 60 17.65 6.86 0.02
N ASP A 61 16.54 6.25 -0.38
CA ASP A 61 16.22 5.97 -1.79
C ASP A 61 14.81 6.44 -2.22
N ASN A 62 14.00 6.92 -1.29
CA ASN A 62 12.61 7.32 -1.51
C ASN A 62 11.70 6.21 -2.08
N LEU A 63 12.08 4.93 -1.92
CA LEU A 63 11.29 3.81 -2.40
C LEU A 63 10.21 3.40 -1.38
N PRO A 64 9.02 2.97 -1.82
CA PRO A 64 7.95 2.61 -0.90
C PRO A 64 8.11 1.17 -0.40
N TYR A 65 8.59 0.97 0.82
CA TYR A 65 8.83 -0.35 1.40
C TYR A 65 7.56 -1.00 1.99
N LEU A 66 6.60 -0.20 2.45
CA LEU A 66 5.31 -0.67 2.95
C LEU A 66 4.19 0.28 2.53
N ILE A 67 3.06 -0.30 2.12
CA ILE A 67 1.76 0.36 2.03
C ILE A 67 0.78 -0.50 2.81
N ARG A 68 0.33 0.00 3.96
CA ARG A 68 -0.67 -0.63 4.82
C ARG A 68 -1.97 0.14 4.75
N MET A 69 -3.07 -0.53 4.44
CA MET A 69 -4.39 0.09 4.36
C MET A 69 -5.39 -0.69 5.21
N SER A 70 -6.25 0.02 5.92
CA SER A 70 -7.34 -0.56 6.70
C SER A 70 -8.68 0.05 6.35
N GLY A 71 -9.70 -0.80 6.18
CA GLY A 71 -11.08 -0.42 5.91
C GLY A 71 -11.69 -1.25 4.78
N ILE A 72 -12.83 -0.79 4.27
CA ILE A 72 -13.62 -1.48 3.26
C ILE A 72 -13.12 -1.11 1.86
N ALA A 73 -12.40 -2.03 1.22
CA ALA A 73 -11.87 -1.89 -0.14
C ALA A 73 -12.49 -2.89 -1.15
N ALA A 74 -13.28 -3.86 -0.67
CA ALA A 74 -14.01 -4.81 -1.47
C ALA A 74 -15.33 -5.24 -0.79
N GLN A 75 -16.20 -5.89 -1.55
CA GLN A 75 -17.41 -6.50 -1.02
C GLN A 75 -17.02 -7.54 0.05
N ASN A 76 -17.68 -7.48 1.21
CA ASN A 76 -17.41 -8.31 2.41
C ASN A 76 -16.19 -7.93 3.26
N ASP A 77 -15.51 -6.83 2.96
CA ASP A 77 -14.57 -6.27 3.92
C ASP A 77 -15.30 -5.71 5.16
N SER A 78 -14.59 -5.71 6.28
CA SER A 78 -14.96 -4.94 7.47
C SER A 78 -14.12 -3.67 7.58
N THR A 79 -14.50 -2.77 8.48
CA THR A 79 -13.68 -1.60 8.84
C THR A 79 -12.30 -1.98 9.42
N ASN A 80 -12.14 -3.22 9.87
CA ASN A 80 -10.90 -3.77 10.42
C ASN A 80 -10.09 -4.59 9.40
N THR A 81 -10.59 -4.78 8.18
CA THR A 81 -9.82 -5.51 7.16
C THR A 81 -8.55 -4.74 6.82
N VAL A 82 -7.40 -5.41 6.92
CA VAL A 82 -6.08 -4.83 6.65
C VAL A 82 -5.47 -5.47 5.41
N ARG A 83 -4.94 -4.64 4.52
CA ARG A 83 -4.10 -5.06 3.39
C ARG A 83 -2.71 -4.50 3.57
N ASN A 84 -1.71 -5.38 3.53
CA ASN A 84 -0.30 -5.02 3.63
C ASN A 84 0.38 -5.33 2.31
N PHE A 85 0.94 -4.32 1.69
CA PHE A 85 1.79 -4.46 0.51
C PHE A 85 3.20 -4.10 0.91
N LYS A 86 4.06 -5.13 0.94
CA LYS A 86 5.46 -5.00 1.27
C LYS A 86 6.27 -5.17 0.02
N LEU A 87 7.13 -4.21 -0.26
CA LEU A 87 7.87 -4.10 -1.50
C LEU A 87 9.36 -4.12 -1.15
N SER A 88 10.12 -4.90 -1.90
CA SER A 88 11.56 -5.06 -1.71
C SER A 88 12.21 -5.43 -3.03
N LYS A 89 13.54 -5.56 -3.04
CA LYS A 89 14.30 -6.03 -4.21
C LYS A 89 14.00 -5.20 -5.47
N PHE A 90 13.88 -3.88 -5.31
CA PHE A 90 13.54 -2.97 -6.38
C PHE A 90 14.58 -3.05 -7.51
N GLY A 91 14.10 -3.26 -8.74
CA GLY A 91 14.97 -3.39 -9.92
C GLY A 91 15.69 -4.73 -10.03
N GLU A 92 15.50 -5.67 -9.10
CA GLU A 92 16.06 -7.02 -9.23
C GLU A 92 15.39 -7.74 -10.41
N SER A 93 16.19 -8.42 -11.23
CA SER A 93 15.67 -9.20 -12.35
C SER A 93 14.94 -10.43 -11.83
N VAL A 94 13.71 -10.64 -12.30
CA VAL A 94 12.91 -11.82 -11.98
C VAL A 94 12.91 -12.76 -13.18
N THR A 95 13.27 -14.02 -12.96
CA THR A 95 13.12 -15.08 -13.97
C THR A 95 11.81 -15.83 -13.70
N ILE A 96 10.96 -15.94 -14.72
CA ILE A 96 9.67 -16.65 -14.63
C ILE A 96 9.79 -17.92 -15.48
N THR A 97 9.69 -19.08 -14.84
CA THR A 97 9.65 -20.39 -15.51
C THR A 97 8.23 -20.92 -15.54
N ALA A 98 7.81 -21.48 -16.67
CA ALA A 98 6.51 -22.15 -16.77
C ALA A 98 6.43 -23.32 -15.76
N PRO A 99 5.25 -23.60 -15.17
CA PRO A 99 5.06 -24.79 -14.35
C PRO A 99 5.31 -26.04 -15.17
N ILE A 100 5.96 -27.03 -14.57
CA ILE A 100 6.06 -28.37 -15.16
C ILE A 100 4.70 -29.05 -14.93
N SER A 101 4.07 -29.52 -16.01
CA SER A 101 2.79 -30.26 -15.99
C SER A 101 2.97 -31.72 -15.62
#